data_AF-A0A7J9F552-F1
#
_entry.id   AF-A0A7J9F552-F1
#
_cell.length_a   1.000
_cell.length_b   1.000
_cell.length_c   1.000
_cell.angle_alpha   90.00
_cell.angle_beta   90.00
_cell.angle_gamma   90.00
#
_symmetry.space_group_name_H-M   'P 1'
#
loop_
_entity.id
_entity.type
_entity.pdbx_description
1 polymer ?
#
loop_
_entity_poly.entity_id
_entity_poly.type
_entity_poly.pdbx_seq_one_letter_code
_entity_poly.pdbx_strand_id
1 'polypeptide(L)'
;MTRKKVKLAYITSNSASKATYKNRMKGLTKKMSEKSTLCRVHTCAIMYSPYKSQPKVWPSPMGVQQVLSKLEMINMLFDKKNE
;
A
#
# COMPACT_ATOMS: atom_id res chain seq x y z
N MET A 1 -3.54 -22.96 -15.81
CA MET A 1 -4.17 -23.40 -14.55
C MET A 1 -5.12 -22.34 -14.03
N THR A 2 -6.40 -22.68 -13.83
CA THR A 2 -7.40 -21.76 -13.27
C THR A 2 -7.13 -21.50 -11.78
N ARG A 3 -7.25 -20.25 -11.36
CA ARG A 3 -6.98 -19.84 -9.97
C ARG A 3 -8.07 -20.42 -9.05
N LYS A 4 -7.67 -21.19 -8.03
CA LYS A 4 -8.59 -21.67 -6.99
C LYS A 4 -8.92 -20.54 -6.01
N LYS A 5 -10.17 -20.50 -5.53
CA LYS A 5 -10.58 -19.63 -4.41
C LYS A 5 -9.81 -20.01 -3.15
N VAL A 6 -9.30 -19.03 -2.42
CA VAL A 6 -8.53 -19.23 -1.18
C VAL A 6 -9.24 -18.60 0.01
N LYS A 7 -9.03 -19.15 1.21
CA LYS A 7 -9.50 -18.56 2.47
C LYS A 7 -8.70 -17.29 2.79
N LEU A 8 -9.37 -16.25 3.29
CA LEU A 8 -8.72 -15.01 3.76
C LEU A 8 -8.25 -15.19 5.21
N ALA A 9 -7.20 -15.97 5.38
CA ALA A 9 -6.56 -16.26 6.66
C ALA A 9 -5.04 -16.23 6.51
N TYR A 10 -4.31 -16.33 7.62
CA TYR A 10 -2.86 -16.46 7.61
C TYR A 10 -2.43 -17.70 6.82
N ILE A 11 -1.43 -17.53 5.93
CA ILE A 11 -0.89 -18.62 5.12
C ILE A 11 0.27 -19.24 5.89
N THR A 12 0.05 -20.43 6.44
CA THR A 12 1.04 -21.18 7.24
C THR A 12 2.24 -21.68 6.45
N SER A 13 2.04 -22.02 5.16
CA SER A 13 3.14 -22.44 4.30
C SER A 13 4.02 -21.25 3.92
N ASN A 14 5.28 -21.26 4.37
CA ASN A 14 6.25 -20.18 4.12
C ASN A 14 6.48 -19.94 2.61
N SER A 15 6.59 -21.00 1.80
CA SER A 15 6.78 -20.87 0.35
C SER A 15 5.56 -20.25 -0.33
N ALA A 16 4.35 -20.73 0.01
CA ALA A 16 3.09 -20.19 -0.52
C ALA A 16 2.86 -18.74 -0.06
N SER A 17 3.19 -18.42 1.19
CA SER A 17 3.08 -17.08 1.76
C SER A 17 4.04 -16.11 1.06
N LYS A 18 5.31 -16.48 0.85
CA LYS A 18 6.30 -15.68 0.13
C LYS A 18 5.92 -15.44 -1.34
N ALA A 19 5.42 -16.45 -2.03
CA ALA A 19 4.95 -16.32 -3.42
C ALA A 19 3.70 -15.42 -3.51
N THR A 20 2.75 -15.61 -2.59
CA THR A 20 1.53 -14.80 -2.50
C THR A 20 1.87 -13.34 -2.21
N TYR A 21 2.78 -13.08 -1.28
CA TYR A 21 3.29 -11.74 -0.99
C TYR A 21 3.79 -11.05 -2.26
N LYS A 22 4.72 -11.69 -3.01
CA LYS A 22 5.27 -11.11 -4.25
C LYS A 22 4.16 -10.76 -5.27
N ASN A 23 3.25 -11.69 -5.50
CA ASN A 23 2.19 -11.54 -6.50
C ASN A 23 1.13 -10.50 -6.11
N ARG A 24 0.65 -10.54 -4.86
CA ARG A 24 -0.35 -9.59 -4.35
C ARG A 24 0.22 -8.19 -4.23
N MET A 25 1.47 -8.06 -3.79
CA MET A 25 2.17 -6.78 -3.69
C MET A 25 2.28 -6.10 -5.05
N LYS A 26 2.67 -6.84 -6.09
CA LYS A 26 2.71 -6.33 -7.47
C LYS A 26 1.33 -5.87 -7.95
N GLY A 27 0.29 -6.68 -7.70
CA GLY A 27 -1.08 -6.35 -8.07
C GLY A 27 -1.64 -5.12 -7.35
N LEU A 28 -1.40 -5.01 -6.04
CA LEU A 28 -1.81 -3.87 -5.22
C LEU A 28 -1.16 -2.57 -5.69
N THR A 29 0.16 -2.57 -5.89
CA THR A 29 0.88 -1.41 -6.42
C THR A 29 0.32 -0.98 -7.78
N LYS A 30 0.03 -1.93 -8.68
CA LYS A 30 -0.56 -1.61 -9.99
C LYS A 30 -1.93 -0.94 -9.84
N LYS A 31 -2.82 -1.51 -9.01
CA LYS A 31 -4.16 -0.97 -8.77
C LYS A 31 -4.12 0.43 -8.15
N MET A 32 -3.15 0.68 -7.27
CA MET A 32 -2.93 1.98 -6.67
C MET A 32 -2.51 3.02 -7.72
N SER A 33 -1.58 2.67 -8.60
CA SER A 33 -1.20 3.51 -9.74
C SER A 33 -2.38 3.79 -10.65
N GLU A 34 -3.15 2.77 -11.03
CA GLU A 34 -4.36 2.93 -11.87
C GLU A 34 -5.35 3.89 -11.21
N LYS A 35 -5.63 3.74 -9.91
CA LYS A 35 -6.55 4.62 -9.18
C LYS A 35 -6.02 6.06 -9.07
N SER A 36 -4.73 6.22 -8.79
CA SER A 36 -4.09 7.53 -8.74
C SER A 36 -4.21 8.27 -10.07
N THR A 37 -3.97 7.56 -11.17
CA THR A 37 -4.06 8.14 -12.53
C THR A 37 -5.50 8.41 -12.95
N LEU A 38 -6.42 7.45 -12.79
CA LEU A 38 -7.79 7.56 -13.28
C LEU A 38 -8.60 8.61 -12.51
N CYS A 39 -8.43 8.65 -11.18
CA CYS A 39 -9.19 9.56 -10.33
C CYS A 39 -8.42 10.84 -9.97
N ARG A 40 -7.18 11.00 -10.44
CA ARG A 40 -6.28 12.12 -10.09
C ARG A 40 -6.16 12.34 -8.58
N VAL A 41 -6.07 11.23 -7.83
CA VAL A 41 -5.94 11.26 -6.37
C VAL A 41 -4.52 10.92 -5.95
N HIS A 42 -4.04 11.58 -4.90
CA HIS A 42 -2.78 11.22 -4.26
C HIS A 42 -2.94 9.92 -3.49
N THR A 43 -2.08 8.95 -3.77
CA THR A 43 -2.08 7.65 -3.09
C THR A 43 -0.64 7.27 -2.76
N CYS A 44 -0.44 6.65 -1.61
CA CYS A 44 0.85 6.10 -1.20
C CYS A 44 0.67 4.83 -0.37
N ALA A 45 1.65 3.94 -0.37
CA ALA A 45 1.64 2.75 0.47
C ALA A 45 3.03 2.45 1.04
N ILE A 46 3.05 2.07 2.32
CA ILE A 46 4.21 1.54 3.04
C ILE A 46 3.88 0.11 3.43
N MET A 47 4.65 -0.85 2.92
CA MET A 47 4.29 -2.26 3.01
C MET A 47 5.43 -3.08 3.61
N TYR A 48 5.23 -3.57 4.83
CA TYR A 48 6.19 -4.37 5.58
C TYR A 48 6.09 -5.86 5.21
N SER A 49 7.20 -6.58 5.39
CA SER A 49 7.25 -8.00 5.07
C SER A 49 8.29 -8.70 5.92
N PRO A 50 8.03 -9.92 6.42
CA PRO A 50 9.06 -10.73 7.07
C PRO A 50 10.14 -11.21 6.09
N TYR A 51 9.92 -11.07 4.77
CA TYR A 51 10.84 -11.54 3.73
C TYR A 51 11.81 -10.47 3.22
N LYS A 52 11.71 -9.23 3.73
CA LYS A 52 12.50 -8.08 3.31
C LYS A 52 12.89 -7.27 4.54
N SER A 53 14.15 -6.89 4.65
CA SER A 53 14.64 -6.05 5.74
C SER A 53 14.06 -4.63 5.69
N GLN A 54 13.85 -4.10 4.49
CA GLN A 54 13.25 -2.78 4.28
C GLN A 54 11.81 -2.89 3.78
N PRO A 55 10.92 -1.99 4.20
CA PRO A 55 9.56 -1.93 3.68
C PRO A 55 9.57 -1.56 2.20
N LYS A 56 8.58 -2.05 1.46
CA LYS A 56 8.31 -1.54 0.12
C LYS A 56 7.56 -0.21 0.26
N VAL A 57 8.16 0.84 -0.27
CA VAL A 57 7.60 2.20 -0.28
C VAL A 57 7.19 2.54 -1.70
N TRP A 58 5.95 2.98 -1.90
CA TRP A 58 5.42 3.37 -3.21
C TRP A 58 4.64 4.69 -3.10
N PRO A 59 4.78 5.63 -4.06
CA PRO A 59 5.50 5.52 -5.34
C PRO A 59 7.02 5.62 -5.24
N SER A 60 7.50 6.43 -4.29
CA SER A 60 8.91 6.57 -3.92
C SER A 60 8.96 7.11 -2.49
N PRO A 61 10.09 7.02 -1.77
CA PRO A 61 10.20 7.59 -0.42
C PRO A 61 9.76 9.05 -0.35
N MET A 62 10.24 9.88 -1.28
CA MET A 62 9.86 11.28 -1.38
C MET A 62 8.37 11.47 -1.72
N GLY A 63 7.84 10.67 -2.65
CA GLY A 63 6.42 10.74 -3.01
C GLY A 63 5.50 10.36 -1.85
N VAL A 64 5.89 9.38 -1.02
CA VAL A 64 5.13 9.03 0.19
C VAL A 64 5.17 10.14 1.22
N GLN A 65 6.35 10.72 1.46
CA GLN A 65 6.51 11.86 2.37
C GLN A 65 5.60 13.03 1.96
N GLN A 66 5.55 13.38 0.68
CA GLN A 66 4.66 14.44 0.17
C GLN A 66 3.18 14.17 0.48
N VAL A 67 2.71 12.92 0.32
CA VAL A 67 1.32 12.55 0.62
C VAL A 67 1.05 12.60 2.12
N LEU A 68 1.99 12.15 2.95
CA LEU A 68 1.87 12.20 4.41
C LEU A 68 1.85 13.64 4.93
N SER A 69 2.75 14.51 4.47
CA SER A 69 2.73 15.93 4.86
C SER A 69 1.43 16.61 4.46
N LYS A 70 0.86 16.27 3.30
CA LYS A 70 -0.45 16.79 2.88
C LYS A 70 -1.56 16.33 3.84
N LEU A 71 -1.52 15.08 4.29
CA LEU A 71 -2.49 14.54 5.25
C LEU A 71 -2.39 15.26 6.60
N GLU A 72 -1.18 15.47 7.12
CA GLU A 72 -0.93 16.20 8.38
C GLU A 72 -1.45 17.63 8.30
N MET A 73 -1.16 18.36 7.22
CA MET A 73 -1.68 19.72 7.00
C MET A 73 -3.21 19.76 7.01
N ILE A 74 -3.86 18.77 6.36
CA ILE A 74 -5.32 18.68 6.33
C ILE A 74 -5.87 18.46 7.74
N ASN A 75 -5.25 17.58 8.53
CA ASN A 75 -5.68 17.33 9.92
C ASN A 75 -5.56 18.61 10.77
N MET A 76 -4.45 19.33 10.68
CA MET A 76 -4.26 20.61 11.39
C MET A 76 -5.33 21.65 11.04
N LEU A 77 -5.76 21.69 9.78
CA LEU A 77 -6.82 22.61 9.33
C LEU A 77 -8.20 22.21 9.87
N PHE A 78 -8.47 20.92 10.03
CA PHE A 78 -9.71 20.44 10.64
C PHE A 78 -9.74 20.68 12.15
N ASP A 79 -8.61 20.51 12.84
CA ASP A 79 -8.51 20.77 14.28
C ASP A 79 -8.73 22.25 14.60
N LYS A 80 -8.16 23.17 13.81
CA LYS A 80 -8.37 24.63 13.96
C LYS A 80 -9.79 25.11 13.64
N LYS A 81 -10.64 24.30 13.02
CA LYS A 81 -12.02 24.67 12.70
C LYS A 81 -13.01 24.34 13.83
N ASN A 82 -12.56 23.56 14.81
CA ASN A 82 -13.34 23.14 15.98
C ASN A 82 -12.95 23.92 17.25
N GLU A 83 -12.10 24.94 17.12
CA GLU A 83 -11.75 25.94 18.13
C GLU A 83 -12.30 27.31 17.69
#